data_AF-A0A9E2YIW0-F1
#
_entry.id   AF-A0A9E2YIW0-F1
#
_cell.length_a   1.000
_cell.length_b   1.000
_cell.length_c   1.000
_cell.angle_alpha   90.00
_cell.angle_beta   90.00
_cell.angle_gamma   90.00
#
_symmetry.space_group_name_H-M   'P 1'
#
loop_
_entity.id
_entity.type
_entity.pdbx_description
1 polymer ?
#
loop_
_entity_poly.entity_id
_entity_poly.type
_entity_poly.pdbx_seq_one_letter_code
_entity_poly.pdbx_strand_id
1 'polypeptide(L)'
;MTSMLVALAGGSSATAAAAPEMVPLDVAPAKIGGGVSALIYDCGKQSPIEIVTLDSTITLNGSCGEVEVNGSANTVNLQTVASIRATGTGNHITWQSGPGGAAPRISNPGSSNSIVGPGGIQGTSG
;
A
#
# COMPACT_ATOMS: atom_id res chain seq x y z
N MET A 1 -25.43 21.34 58.03
CA MET A 1 -25.29 22.50 57.12
C MET A 1 -24.16 22.20 56.17
N THR A 2 -24.37 22.44 54.86
CA THR A 2 -23.32 22.69 53.84
C THR A 2 -22.52 21.42 53.44
N SER A 3 -22.26 21.05 52.18
CA SER A 3 -22.60 21.56 50.85
C SER A 3 -22.10 20.56 49.80
N MET A 4 -22.80 20.56 48.65
CA MET A 4 -22.33 20.57 47.26
C MET A 4 -21.45 19.44 46.65
N LEU A 5 -21.97 18.97 45.49
CA LEU A 5 -21.36 18.76 44.16
C LEU A 5 -20.04 17.95 44.09
N VAL A 6 -19.85 17.05 43.12
CA VAL A 6 -19.62 17.39 41.70
C VAL A 6 -19.79 16.12 40.85
N ALA A 7 -20.55 16.25 39.76
CA ALA A 7 -20.53 15.34 38.62
C ALA A 7 -19.27 15.60 37.78
N LEU A 8 -18.54 14.56 37.37
CA LEU A 8 -17.60 14.64 36.25
C LEU A 8 -17.77 13.42 35.35
N ALA A 9 -18.50 13.66 34.27
CA ALA A 9 -18.35 12.93 33.03
C ALA A 9 -16.89 13.08 32.55
N GLY A 10 -16.18 11.97 32.43
CA GLY A 10 -14.89 11.89 31.74
C GLY A 10 -15.09 11.10 30.47
N GLY A 11 -15.37 11.80 29.38
CA GLY A 11 -15.57 11.20 28.06
C GLY A 11 -14.36 10.36 27.66
N SER A 12 -14.64 9.14 27.21
CA SER A 12 -13.65 8.28 26.56
C SER A 12 -13.06 9.04 25.38
N SER A 13 -11.78 9.34 25.46
CA SER A 13 -10.97 9.84 24.36
C SER A 13 -10.99 8.80 23.24
N ALA A 14 -11.96 8.91 22.33
CA ALA A 14 -11.87 8.28 21.04
C ALA A 14 -10.67 8.93 20.34
N THR A 15 -9.52 8.26 20.39
CA THR A 15 -8.42 8.52 19.47
C THR A 15 -9.01 8.39 18.07
N ALA A 16 -9.14 9.52 17.38
CA ALA A 16 -9.46 9.56 15.98
C ALA A 16 -8.40 8.70 15.28
N ALA A 17 -8.78 7.49 14.89
CA ALA A 17 -8.06 6.76 13.88
C ALA A 17 -8.01 7.69 12.67
N ALA A 18 -6.80 8.13 12.32
CA ALA A 18 -6.55 8.91 11.13
C ALA A 18 -7.30 8.23 9.99
N ALA A 19 -8.35 8.89 9.49
CA ALA A 19 -8.97 8.47 8.25
C ALA A 19 -7.84 8.43 7.21
N PRO A 20 -7.68 7.34 6.44
CA PRO A 20 -6.64 7.29 5.43
C PRO A 20 -6.83 8.50 4.51
N GLU A 21 -5.78 9.30 4.37
CA GLU A 21 -5.75 10.44 3.45
C GLU A 21 -6.10 9.90 2.06
N MET A 22 -7.32 10.19 1.61
CA MET A 22 -7.83 9.74 0.33
C MET A 22 -7.15 10.59 -0.74
N VAL A 23 -5.98 10.15 -1.19
CA VAL A 23 -5.20 10.78 -2.26
C VAL A 23 -6.08 10.86 -3.50
N PRO A 24 -6.27 12.03 -4.14
CA PRO A 24 -7.16 12.16 -5.30
C PRO A 24 -6.68 11.26 -6.44
N LEU A 25 -7.55 10.31 -6.82
CA LEU A 25 -7.30 9.17 -7.70
C LEU A 25 -7.43 9.52 -9.19
N ASP A 26 -7.79 10.76 -9.53
CA ASP A 26 -8.45 11.03 -10.81
C ASP A 26 -7.51 11.36 -11.99
N VAL A 27 -6.19 11.26 -11.81
CA VAL A 27 -5.21 11.51 -12.88
C VAL A 27 -4.42 10.24 -13.13
N ALA A 28 -4.60 9.64 -14.30
CA ALA A 28 -3.74 8.56 -14.76
C ALA A 28 -2.38 9.14 -15.21
N PRO A 29 -1.24 8.50 -14.86
CA PRO A 29 -1.13 7.31 -14.01
C PRO A 29 -1.40 7.64 -12.55
N ALA A 30 -2.11 6.73 -11.87
CA ALA A 30 -2.45 6.91 -10.47
C ALA A 30 -1.17 6.92 -9.65
N LYS A 31 -0.81 8.10 -9.14
CA LYS A 31 0.43 8.29 -8.39
C LYS A 31 0.13 8.31 -6.90
N ILE A 32 0.55 7.25 -6.24
CA ILE A 32 0.58 7.15 -4.79
C ILE A 32 1.89 7.78 -4.32
N GLY A 33 1.82 9.02 -3.86
CA GLY A 33 2.95 9.73 -3.28
C GLY A 33 2.49 10.65 -2.16
N GLY A 34 3.43 11.04 -1.29
CA GLY A 34 3.15 11.84 -0.10
C GLY A 34 3.77 11.23 1.15
N GLY A 35 3.88 12.01 2.22
CA GLY A 35 4.42 11.57 3.52
C GLY A 35 3.45 10.70 4.31
N VAL A 36 2.82 9.72 3.66
CA VAL A 36 1.82 8.84 4.25
C VAL A 36 2.50 7.58 4.80
N SER A 37 2.20 7.19 6.04
CA SER A 37 2.76 5.97 6.63
C SER A 37 1.99 4.71 6.21
N ALA A 38 0.71 4.84 5.92
CA ALA A 38 -0.13 3.75 5.45
C ALA A 38 -1.24 4.24 4.51
N LEU A 39 -1.48 3.53 3.41
CA LEU A 39 -2.54 3.83 2.45
C LEU A 39 -3.20 2.53 1.96
N ILE A 40 -4.52 2.58 1.81
CA ILE A 40 -5.29 1.56 1.11
C ILE A 40 -5.80 2.17 -0.19
N TYR A 41 -5.55 1.48 -1.30
CA TYR A 41 -5.87 1.96 -2.64
C TYR A 41 -6.59 0.85 -3.42
N ASP A 42 -7.74 1.16 -4.00
CA ASP A 42 -8.47 0.24 -4.87
C ASP A 42 -8.07 0.46 -6.32
N CYS A 43 -7.44 -0.56 -6.92
CA CYS A 43 -6.94 -0.49 -8.28
C CYS A 43 -8.03 -0.24 -9.33
N GLY A 44 -9.25 -0.74 -9.09
CA GLY A 44 -10.41 -0.53 -9.96
C GLY A 44 -10.11 -0.84 -11.43
N LYS A 45 -10.11 0.20 -12.28
CA LYS A 45 -9.73 0.13 -13.70
C LYS A 45 -8.43 0.89 -14.01
N GLN A 46 -7.74 1.40 -12.98
CA GLN A 46 -6.59 2.28 -13.14
C GLN A 46 -5.30 1.48 -13.27
N SER A 47 -4.53 1.80 -14.31
CA SER A 47 -3.22 1.23 -14.61
C SER A 47 -2.50 2.14 -15.62
N PRO A 48 -1.19 2.38 -15.49
CA PRO A 48 -0.30 1.91 -14.42
C PRO A 48 -0.49 2.71 -13.11
N ILE A 49 -0.18 2.06 -11.98
CA ILE A 49 -0.16 2.65 -10.63
C ILE A 49 1.29 2.85 -10.22
N GLU A 50 1.65 4.07 -9.83
CA GLU A 50 3.02 4.43 -9.46
C GLU A 50 3.10 4.73 -7.96
N ILE A 51 3.93 3.98 -7.22
CA ILE A 51 4.15 4.15 -5.79
C ILE A 51 5.50 4.84 -5.57
N VAL A 52 5.44 6.10 -5.14
CA VAL A 52 6.59 6.97 -4.85
C VAL A 52 6.54 7.42 -3.40
N THR A 53 6.74 6.47 -2.49
CA THR A 53 6.69 6.67 -1.03
C THR A 53 7.97 6.19 -0.35
N LEU A 54 8.14 6.49 0.94
CA LEU A 54 9.31 6.11 1.73
C LEU A 54 8.83 5.55 3.08
N ASP A 55 9.29 4.37 3.44
CA ASP A 55 8.95 3.71 4.71
C ASP A 55 7.43 3.61 4.94
N SER A 56 6.69 3.26 3.89
CA SER A 56 5.22 3.29 3.89
C SER A 56 4.60 1.92 3.64
N THR A 57 3.41 1.69 4.17
CA THR A 57 2.63 0.46 3.97
C THR A 57 1.46 0.70 3.02
N ILE A 58 1.52 0.13 1.83
CA ILE A 58 0.52 0.34 0.76
C ILE A 58 -0.23 -0.95 0.51
N THR A 59 -1.55 -0.94 0.66
CA THR A 59 -2.42 -2.07 0.34
C THR A 59 -3.21 -1.77 -0.92
N LEU A 60 -3.00 -2.58 -1.95
CA LEU A 60 -3.65 -2.48 -3.25
C LEU A 60 -4.72 -3.57 -3.38
N ASN A 61 -5.97 -3.14 -3.36
CA ASN A 61 -7.14 -4.01 -3.43
C ASN A 61 -7.72 -4.09 -4.85
N GLY A 62 -8.36 -5.23 -5.13
CA GLY A 62 -8.95 -5.52 -6.43
C GLY A 62 -7.92 -5.99 -7.47
N SER A 63 -8.22 -5.77 -8.75
CA SER A 63 -7.40 -6.18 -9.89
C SER A 63 -6.61 -5.00 -10.44
N CYS A 64 -5.33 -4.95 -10.11
CA CYS A 64 -4.37 -3.99 -10.64
C CYS A 64 -3.81 -4.52 -11.96
N GLY A 65 -3.71 -3.69 -12.99
CA GLY A 65 -2.99 -4.05 -14.21
C GLY A 65 -1.50 -4.01 -13.95
N GLU A 66 -0.93 -2.81 -13.98
CA GLU A 66 0.52 -2.60 -13.78
C GLU A 66 0.77 -1.76 -12.54
N VAL A 67 1.71 -2.22 -11.70
CA VAL A 67 2.12 -1.54 -10.48
C VAL A 67 3.62 -1.32 -10.52
N GLU A 68 4.03 -0.06 -10.45
CA GLU A 68 5.42 0.35 -10.38
C GLU A 68 5.77 0.89 -8.99
N VAL A 69 6.77 0.30 -8.36
CA VAL A 69 7.23 0.65 -7.01
C VAL A 69 8.58 1.36 -7.13
N ASN A 70 8.53 2.69 -7.18
CA ASN A 70 9.69 3.58 -7.27
C ASN A 70 10.23 4.00 -5.89
N GLY A 71 9.43 3.84 -4.83
CA GLY A 71 9.78 4.22 -3.46
C GLY A 71 10.91 3.41 -2.81
N SER A 72 11.23 3.70 -1.55
CA SER A 72 12.22 2.93 -0.77
C SER A 72 11.68 2.44 0.58
N ALA A 73 12.13 1.26 1.02
CA ALA A 73 11.73 0.63 2.28
C ALA A 73 10.21 0.47 2.47
N ASN A 74 9.44 0.35 1.38
CA ASN A 74 7.99 0.25 1.47
C ASN A 74 7.52 -1.20 1.60
N THR A 75 6.40 -1.39 2.29
CA THR A 75 5.66 -2.66 2.30
C THR A 75 4.46 -2.52 1.38
N VAL A 76 4.40 -3.31 0.31
CA VAL A 76 3.31 -3.27 -0.68
C VAL A 76 2.58 -4.61 -0.67
N ASN A 77 1.28 -4.59 -0.40
CA ASN A 77 0.41 -5.76 -0.39
C ASN A 77 -0.56 -5.69 -1.57
N LEU A 78 -0.47 -6.65 -2.48
CA LEU A 78 -1.28 -6.73 -3.70
C LEU A 78 -2.24 -7.91 -3.61
N GLN A 79 -3.52 -7.70 -3.89
CA GLN A 79 -4.46 -8.82 -4.05
C GLN A 79 -4.28 -9.50 -5.41
N THR A 80 -4.79 -8.85 -6.47
CA THR A 80 -4.68 -9.34 -7.84
C THR A 80 -3.90 -8.33 -8.67
N VAL A 81 -2.83 -8.77 -9.34
CA VAL A 81 -1.98 -7.88 -10.14
C VAL A 81 -1.51 -8.54 -11.42
N ALA A 82 -1.51 -7.83 -12.56
CA ALA A 82 -1.04 -8.39 -13.83
C ALA A 82 0.48 -8.27 -13.98
N SER A 83 1.04 -7.14 -13.58
CA SER A 83 2.47 -6.82 -13.69
C SER A 83 2.97 -6.07 -12.46
N ILE A 84 4.10 -6.50 -11.92
CA ILE A 84 4.79 -5.87 -10.79
C ILE A 84 6.16 -5.40 -11.29
N ARG A 85 6.44 -4.10 -11.15
CA ARG A 85 7.73 -3.51 -11.49
C ARG A 85 8.34 -2.83 -10.26
N ALA A 86 9.41 -3.39 -9.72
CA ALA A 86 10.09 -2.86 -8.55
C ALA A 86 11.40 -2.17 -8.96
N THR A 87 11.37 -0.86 -9.12
CA THR A 87 12.49 0.01 -9.53
C THR A 87 13.18 0.67 -8.35
N GLY A 88 12.49 0.79 -7.22
CA GLY A 88 13.01 1.35 -5.98
C GLY A 88 14.00 0.44 -5.24
N THR A 89 14.24 0.71 -3.96
CA THR A 89 15.22 -0.03 -3.15
C THR A 89 14.65 -0.50 -1.82
N GLY A 90 14.95 -1.74 -1.43
CA GLY A 90 14.56 -2.28 -0.11
C GLY A 90 13.05 -2.48 0.07
N ASN A 91 12.28 -2.60 -1.01
CA ASN A 91 10.83 -2.73 -0.92
C ASN A 91 10.41 -4.18 -0.72
N HIS A 92 9.39 -4.39 0.11
CA HIS A 92 8.80 -5.68 0.44
C HIS A 92 7.44 -5.77 -0.24
N ILE A 93 7.37 -6.50 -1.35
CA ILE A 93 6.19 -6.59 -2.20
C ILE A 93 5.60 -7.99 -2.06
N THR A 94 4.35 -8.08 -1.64
CA THR A 94 3.60 -9.33 -1.53
C THR A 94 2.42 -9.31 -2.48
N TRP A 95 2.12 -10.44 -3.12
CA TRP A 95 0.94 -10.56 -3.99
C TRP A 95 0.22 -11.89 -3.78
N GLN A 96 -1.11 -11.92 -3.97
CA GLN A 96 -1.91 -13.13 -3.78
C GLN A 96 -2.17 -13.89 -5.07
N SER A 97 -2.50 -13.19 -6.17
CA SER A 97 -2.80 -13.80 -7.47
C SER A 97 -2.57 -12.81 -8.62
N GLY A 98 -2.52 -13.31 -9.86
CA GLY A 98 -2.65 -12.48 -11.06
C GLY A 98 -4.02 -12.67 -11.75
N PRO A 99 -4.29 -11.91 -12.83
CA PRO A 99 -5.56 -11.95 -13.54
C PRO A 99 -5.90 -13.38 -13.99
N GLY A 100 -7.11 -13.84 -13.67
CA GLY A 100 -7.54 -15.19 -14.00
C GLY A 100 -6.82 -16.31 -13.24
N GLY A 101 -6.10 -15.99 -12.16
CA GLY A 101 -5.37 -16.98 -11.33
C GLY A 101 -3.97 -17.32 -11.82
N ALA A 102 -3.49 -16.69 -12.89
CA ALA A 102 -2.11 -16.82 -13.35
C ALA A 102 -1.13 -16.05 -12.46
N ALA A 103 0.17 -16.34 -12.55
CA ALA A 103 1.19 -15.52 -11.90
C ALA A 103 1.36 -14.18 -12.64
N PRO A 104 1.58 -13.05 -11.93
CA PRO A 104 1.91 -11.77 -12.54
C PRO A 104 3.26 -11.81 -13.25
N ARG A 105 3.44 -10.87 -14.17
CA ARG A 105 4.76 -10.57 -14.71
C ARG A 105 5.56 -9.76 -13.70
N ILE A 106 6.60 -10.35 -13.13
CA ILE A 106 7.47 -9.69 -12.15
C ILE A 106 8.72 -9.16 -12.84
N SER A 107 9.02 -7.89 -12.60
CA SER A 107 10.25 -7.22 -13.03
C SER A 107 10.84 -6.48 -11.84
N ASN A 108 12.07 -6.80 -11.46
CA ASN A 108 12.75 -6.18 -10.33
C ASN A 108 14.09 -5.57 -10.79
N PRO A 109 14.08 -4.44 -11.52
CA PRO A 109 15.31 -3.74 -11.88
C PRO A 109 15.96 -2.98 -10.71
N GLY A 110 15.26 -2.78 -9.59
CA GLY A 110 15.79 -2.13 -8.40
C GLY A 110 16.74 -3.03 -7.60
N SER A 111 17.07 -2.61 -6.38
CA SER A 111 18.05 -3.31 -5.51
C SER A 111 17.46 -3.66 -4.15
N SER A 112 17.87 -4.79 -3.58
CA SER A 112 17.39 -5.28 -2.29
C SER A 112 15.86 -5.36 -2.12
N ASN A 113 15.09 -5.42 -3.21
CA ASN A 113 13.65 -5.65 -3.14
C ASN A 113 13.36 -7.14 -2.94
N SER A 114 12.33 -7.43 -2.15
CA SER A 114 11.81 -8.76 -1.88
C SER A 114 10.39 -8.87 -2.42
N ILE A 115 10.20 -9.71 -3.44
CA ILE A 115 8.89 -9.95 -4.07
C ILE A 115 8.45 -11.37 -3.74
N VAL A 116 7.35 -11.50 -3.00
CA VAL A 116 6.83 -12.79 -2.49
C VAL A 116 5.41 -13.01 -3.00
N GLY A 117 5.19 -14.15 -3.64
CA GLY A 117 3.88 -14.60 -4.07
C GLY A 117 3.38 -15.80 -3.27
N PRO A 118 2.19 -16.34 -3.59
CA PRO A 118 1.69 -17.59 -3.01
C PRO A 118 2.62 -18.79 -3.26
N GLY A 119 3.44 -18.74 -4.33
CA GLY A 119 4.44 -19.75 -4.65
C GLY A 119 5.79 -19.56 -3.94
N GLY A 120 5.90 -18.62 -3.00
CA GLY A 120 7.15 -18.28 -2.31
C GLY A 120 7.84 -17.04 -2.89
N ILE A 121 9.16 -16.93 -2.68
CA ILE A 121 9.94 -15.76 -3.11
C ILE A 121 10.16 -15.83 -4.63
N GLN A 122 9.75 -14.78 -5.34
CA GLN A 122 9.66 -14.74 -6.80
C GLN A 122 10.54 -13.63 -7.44
N GLY A 123 11.05 -12.70 -6.64
CA GLY A 123 11.98 -11.67 -7.11
C GLY A 123 12.83 -11.14 -5.98
N THR A 124 14.10 -11.53 -5.94
CA THR A 124 15.13 -10.94 -5.08
C THR A 124 16.16 -10.28 -5.98
N SER A 125 16.31 -8.97 -5.86
CA SER A 125 17.47 -8.26 -6.42
C SER A 125 18.54 -8.26 -5.33
N GLY A 126 19.67 -8.91 -5.60
CA GLY A 126 20.84 -8.93 -4.72
C GLY A 126 21.39 -7.54 -4.43
#